data_AF-A0A956A505-F1
#
_entry.id   AF-A0A956A505-F1
#
_cell.length_a   1.000
_cell.length_b   1.000
_cell.length_c   1.000
_cell.angle_alpha   90.00
_cell.angle_beta   90.00
_cell.angle_gamma   90.00
#
_symmetry.space_group_name_H-M   'P 1'
#
loop_
_entity.id
_entity.type
_entity.pdbx_description
1 polymer ?
#
loop_
_entity_poly.entity_id
_entity_poly.type
_entity_poly.pdbx_seq_one_letter_code
_entity_poly.pdbx_strand_id
1 'polypeptide(L)'
;GMFEYDDEPRYDVLITPGRDGFRVADQGVRALLSYFTMTQLLALREQVDGDGWTELFLDPDQFAHHLFRDGPAPPGGAPLIEAILRVGAAATGQPYGAQLGRDIHVYLELVGARWPDVAKDFLDKLQQIVWMRPQTSVKPHAPPPPHARGRAAAVRREARAAAQVVDRD
;
A
#
# COMPACT_ATOMS: atom_id res chain seq x y z
N GLY A 1 -21.39 -6.19 9.35
CA GLY A 1 -22.11 -5.25 8.49
C GLY A 1 -21.55 -5.40 7.10
N MET A 2 -22.43 -5.53 6.10
CA MET A 2 -22.05 -5.55 4.70
C MET A 2 -21.45 -4.18 4.38
N PHE A 3 -20.18 -4.12 3.96
CA PHE A 3 -19.61 -2.86 3.47
C PHE A 3 -20.33 -2.51 2.18
N GLU A 4 -21.34 -1.63 2.24
CA GLU A 4 -21.89 -0.97 1.07
C GLU A 4 -20.73 -0.19 0.44
N TYR A 5 -20.26 -0.68 -0.70
CA TYR A 5 -19.35 0.07 -1.54
C TYR A 5 -20.18 1.18 -2.16
N ASP A 6 -20.01 2.41 -1.69
CA ASP A 6 -20.49 3.61 -2.40
C ASP A 6 -20.11 3.49 -3.89
N ASP A 7 -21.03 3.81 -4.81
CA ASP A 7 -20.78 3.94 -6.26
C ASP A 7 -19.77 5.06 -6.60
N GLU A 8 -19.09 5.60 -5.59
CA GLU A 8 -18.05 6.62 -5.74
C GLU A 8 -16.79 6.03 -6.41
N PRO A 9 -16.16 6.78 -7.33
CA PRO A 9 -14.91 6.37 -7.95
C PRO A 9 -13.83 6.21 -6.87
N ARG A 10 -13.13 5.07 -6.92
CA ARG A 10 -11.98 4.77 -6.05
C ARG A 10 -10.69 4.70 -6.87
N TYR A 11 -9.56 4.84 -6.19
CA TYR A 11 -8.22 4.92 -6.77
C TYR A 11 -7.27 3.97 -6.05
N ASP A 12 -6.34 3.38 -6.79
CA ASP A 12 -5.15 2.77 -6.17
C ASP A 12 -4.01 3.79 -6.25
N VAL A 13 -3.37 4.05 -5.11
CA VAL A 13 -2.29 5.02 -4.99
C VAL A 13 -1.02 4.31 -4.54
N LEU A 14 0.01 4.38 -5.37
CA LEU A 14 1.33 3.82 -5.08
C LEU A 14 2.28 4.93 -4.64
N ILE A 15 2.92 4.73 -3.50
CA ILE A 15 3.97 5.59 -2.95
C ILE A 15 5.29 4.84 -3.03
N THR A 16 6.23 5.36 -3.83
CA THR A 16 7.55 4.77 -4.06
C THR A 16 8.68 5.75 -3.70
N PRO A 17 9.90 5.27 -3.47
CA PRO A 17 11.07 6.12 -3.41
C PRO A 17 11.41 6.73 -4.77
N GLY A 18 11.76 8.02 -4.79
CA GLY A 18 12.23 8.70 -6.00
C GLY A 18 13.64 8.33 -6.44
N ARG A 19 14.39 7.56 -5.64
CA ARG A 19 15.73 7.07 -5.96
C ARG A 19 15.71 5.57 -6.26
N ASP A 20 16.37 5.17 -7.35
CA ASP A 20 16.51 3.78 -7.76
C ASP A 20 17.31 2.96 -6.75
N GLY A 21 16.91 1.71 -6.56
CA GLY A 21 17.57 0.79 -5.64
C GLY A 21 17.46 1.19 -4.17
N PHE A 22 16.63 2.18 -3.82
CA PHE A 22 16.42 2.55 -2.41
C PHE A 22 15.81 1.38 -1.64
N ARG A 23 16.43 1.06 -0.50
CA ARG A 23 15.97 0.04 0.44
C ARG A 23 15.75 0.69 1.79
N VAL A 24 14.62 0.37 2.40
CA VAL A 24 14.35 0.78 3.78
C VAL A 24 15.06 -0.18 4.73
N ALA A 25 15.73 0.34 5.75
CA ALA A 25 16.29 -0.47 6.82
C ALA A 25 15.18 -1.01 7.73
N ASP A 26 15.37 -2.18 8.33
CA ASP A 26 14.37 -2.82 9.22
C ASP A 26 13.89 -1.89 10.35
N GLN A 27 14.79 -1.07 10.90
CA GLN A 27 14.44 -0.07 11.90
C GLN A 27 13.47 0.99 11.34
N GLY A 28 13.64 1.39 10.08
CA GLY A 28 12.72 2.29 9.38
C GLY A 28 11.36 1.66 9.15
N VAL A 29 11.31 0.36 8.80
CA VAL A 29 10.04 -0.39 8.68
C VAL A 29 9.30 -0.42 10.02
N ARG A 30 10.01 -0.76 11.10
CA ARG A 30 9.43 -0.76 12.46
C ARG A 30 8.94 0.61 12.86
N ALA A 31 9.70 1.68 12.58
CA ALA A 31 9.31 3.05 12.87
C ALA A 31 8.05 3.48 12.08
N LEU A 32 7.92 3.05 10.82
CA LEU A 32 6.70 3.28 10.03
C LEU A 32 5.48 2.58 10.65
N LEU A 33 5.61 1.30 11.00
CA LEU A 33 4.52 0.56 11.63
C LEU A 33 4.13 1.16 12.98
N SER A 34 5.12 1.55 13.81
CA SER A 34 4.84 2.26 15.06
C SER A 34 4.12 3.58 14.81
N TYR A 35 4.54 4.36 13.81
CA TYR A 35 3.86 5.59 13.44
C TYR A 35 2.40 5.33 13.04
N PHE A 36 2.14 4.37 12.15
CA PHE A 36 0.78 4.03 11.72
C PHE A 36 -0.13 3.63 12.89
N THR A 37 0.34 2.76 13.78
CA THR A 37 -0.41 2.33 14.95
C THR A 37 -0.63 3.47 15.95
N MET A 38 0.41 4.24 16.27
CA MET A 38 0.31 5.34 17.24
C MET A 38 -0.60 6.48 16.77
N THR A 39 -0.69 6.68 15.45
CA THR A 39 -1.57 7.69 14.85
C THR A 39 -2.92 7.13 14.43
N GLN A 40 -3.17 5.83 14.65
CA GLN A 40 -4.38 5.11 14.24
C GLN A 40 -4.74 5.37 12.77
N LEU A 41 -3.72 5.43 11.91
CA LEU A 41 -3.90 5.57 10.47
C LEU A 41 -4.17 4.21 9.84
N LEU A 42 -3.34 3.24 10.18
CA LEU A 42 -3.34 1.90 9.61
C LEU A 42 -2.96 0.89 10.70
N ALA A 43 -3.60 -0.28 10.69
CA ALA A 43 -3.31 -1.37 11.61
C ALA A 43 -2.84 -2.61 10.85
N LEU A 44 -1.78 -3.26 11.33
CA LEU A 44 -1.29 -4.49 10.72
C LEU A 44 -2.30 -5.63 10.90
N ARG A 45 -2.79 -6.16 9.78
CA ARG A 45 -3.68 -7.32 9.73
C ARG A 45 -2.89 -8.61 9.50
N GLU A 46 -1.99 -8.62 8.53
CA GLU A 46 -1.29 -9.83 8.08
C GLU A 46 0.10 -9.49 7.57
N GLN A 47 1.05 -10.40 7.83
CA GLN A 47 2.39 -10.36 7.24
C GLN A 47 2.59 -11.63 6.42
N VAL A 48 3.11 -11.45 5.20
CA VAL A 48 3.51 -12.54 4.33
C VAL A 48 4.97 -12.34 3.96
N ASP A 49 5.78 -13.35 4.22
CA ASP A 49 7.19 -13.38 3.85
C ASP A 49 7.38 -14.27 2.62
N GLY A 50 8.31 -13.88 1.75
CA GLY A 50 8.80 -14.72 0.67
C GLY A 50 10.30 -14.54 0.47
N ASP A 51 10.82 -15.06 -0.64
CA ASP A 51 12.25 -15.05 -0.86
C ASP A 51 12.79 -13.64 -1.11
N GLY A 52 13.46 -13.07 -0.10
CA GLY A 52 14.04 -11.73 -0.15
C GLY A 52 13.04 -10.58 -0.04
N TRP A 53 11.78 -10.82 0.35
CA TRP A 53 10.77 -9.76 0.52
C TRP A 53 9.76 -10.08 1.63
N THR A 54 9.11 -9.02 2.12
CA THR A 54 7.96 -9.08 3.04
C THR A 54 6.86 -8.15 2.53
N GLU A 55 5.62 -8.62 2.56
CA GLU A 55 4.41 -7.80 2.39
C GLU A 55 3.63 -7.74 3.69
N LEU A 56 3.25 -6.53 4.06
CA LEU A 56 2.49 -6.20 5.25
C LEU A 56 1.15 -5.64 4.80
N PHE A 57 0.08 -6.39 5.07
CA PHE A 57 -1.29 -6.00 4.77
C PHE A 57 -1.86 -5.24 5.95
N LEU A 58 -2.33 -4.03 5.69
CA LEU A 58 -2.76 -3.07 6.68
C LEU A 58 -4.23 -2.71 6.45
N ASP A 59 -5.03 -2.72 7.50
CA ASP A 59 -6.40 -2.24 7.45
C ASP A 59 -6.45 -0.75 7.82
N PRO A 60 -7.39 0.04 7.25
CA PRO A 60 -7.63 1.40 7.69
C PRO A 60 -8.13 1.44 9.14
N ASP A 61 -7.58 2.38 9.92
CA ASP A 61 -8.01 2.60 11.31
C ASP A 61 -8.71 3.98 11.45
N GLN A 62 -9.10 4.36 12.67
CA GLN A 62 -9.98 5.48 13.00
C GLN A 62 -9.64 6.80 12.30
N PHE A 63 -8.35 7.06 12.05
CA PHE A 63 -7.85 8.31 11.50
C PHE A 63 -7.29 8.18 10.08
N ALA A 64 -7.58 7.09 9.37
CA ALA A 64 -7.08 6.81 8.02
C ALA A 64 -7.37 7.93 6.98
N HIS A 65 -8.37 8.79 7.19
CA HIS A 65 -8.62 9.93 6.29
C HIS A 65 -7.48 10.96 6.30
N HIS A 66 -6.70 11.03 7.38
CA HIS A 66 -5.51 11.89 7.49
C HIS A 66 -4.38 11.49 6.55
N LEU A 67 -4.43 10.29 5.93
CA LEU A 67 -3.54 9.95 4.82
C LEU A 67 -3.74 10.87 3.61
N PHE A 68 -4.95 11.41 3.43
CA PHE A 68 -5.35 12.16 2.25
C PHE A 68 -5.61 13.64 2.54
N ARG A 69 -6.11 13.96 3.74
CA ARG A 69 -6.46 15.34 4.10
C ARG A 69 -6.56 15.56 5.60
N ASP A 70 -6.29 16.80 6.01
CA ASP A 70 -6.48 17.23 7.39
C ASP A 70 -7.92 17.59 7.72
N GLY A 71 -8.19 17.66 9.02
CA GLY A 71 -9.48 18.05 9.58
C GLY A 71 -10.39 16.88 9.91
N PRO A 72 -11.69 17.16 10.15
CA PRO A 72 -12.66 16.15 10.51
C PRO A 72 -12.82 15.07 9.42
N ALA A 73 -13.10 13.84 9.85
CA ALA A 73 -13.43 12.75 8.93
C ALA A 73 -14.61 13.17 8.04
N PRO A 74 -14.44 13.19 6.70
CA PRO A 74 -15.53 13.54 5.81
C PRO A 74 -16.61 12.45 5.86
N PRO A 75 -17.88 12.80 5.64
CA PRO A 75 -18.95 11.82 5.57
C PRO A 75 -18.72 10.80 4.44
N GLY A 76 -19.32 9.62 4.59
CA GLY A 76 -19.29 8.53 3.60
C GLY A 76 -18.51 7.31 4.08
N GLY A 77 -18.27 6.37 3.17
CA GLY A 77 -17.56 5.13 3.47
C GLY A 77 -16.08 5.32 3.83
N ALA A 78 -15.43 4.18 4.11
CA ALA A 78 -14.02 4.11 4.51
C ALA A 78 -13.10 4.82 3.49
N PRO A 79 -12.08 5.57 3.97
CA PRO A 79 -11.21 6.41 3.13
C PRO A 79 -10.38 5.59 2.13
N LEU A 80 -10.07 4.34 2.46
CA LEU A 80 -9.48 3.33 1.58
C LEU A 80 -9.98 1.94 2.00
N ILE A 81 -9.71 0.92 1.18
CA ILE A 81 -10.08 -0.48 1.46
C ILE A 81 -9.01 -1.16 2.33
N GLU A 82 -7.76 -1.10 1.87
CA GLU A 82 -6.59 -1.67 2.55
C GLU A 82 -5.33 -0.90 2.11
N ALA A 83 -4.24 -1.08 2.84
CA ALA A 83 -2.92 -0.67 2.41
C ALA A 83 -1.93 -1.84 2.41
N ILE A 84 -0.95 -1.80 1.51
CA ILE A 84 0.07 -2.83 1.37
C ILE A 84 1.43 -2.17 1.44
N LEU A 85 2.19 -2.49 2.49
CA LEU A 85 3.60 -2.11 2.59
C LEU A 85 4.45 -3.30 2.16
N ARG A 86 5.14 -3.17 1.03
CA ARG A 86 6.13 -4.15 0.58
C ARG A 86 7.53 -3.63 0.89
N VAL A 87 8.39 -4.50 1.39
CA VAL A 87 9.81 -4.24 1.68
C VAL A 87 10.66 -5.46 1.31
N GLY A 88 11.96 -5.30 1.05
CA GLY A 88 12.82 -6.45 0.79
C GLY A 88 14.15 -6.13 0.12
N ALA A 89 15.02 -7.14 0.05
CA ALA A 89 16.24 -7.10 -0.74
C ALA A 89 16.00 -7.50 -2.21
N ALA A 90 14.98 -8.33 -2.46
CA ALA A 90 14.53 -8.67 -3.81
C ALA A 90 13.82 -7.45 -4.44
N ALA A 91 14.20 -7.10 -5.66
CA ALA A 91 13.48 -6.07 -6.41
C ALA A 91 12.15 -6.63 -6.91
N THR A 92 11.17 -5.75 -7.09
CA THR A 92 9.99 -6.02 -7.88
C THR A 92 9.82 -4.89 -8.88
N GLY A 93 9.24 -5.18 -10.04
CA GLY A 93 8.85 -4.12 -10.96
C GLY A 93 7.75 -3.26 -10.34
N GLN A 94 7.82 -1.95 -10.54
CA GLN A 94 6.77 -1.02 -10.16
C GLN A 94 5.43 -1.44 -10.81
N PRO A 95 4.35 -1.62 -10.02
CA PRO A 95 3.11 -2.24 -10.52
C PRO A 95 2.30 -1.33 -11.45
N TYR A 96 2.44 -0.01 -11.34
CA TYR A 96 1.83 0.98 -12.23
C TYR A 96 2.46 2.37 -12.04
N GLY A 97 2.21 3.27 -12.98
CA GLY A 97 2.75 4.64 -13.00
C GLY A 97 3.68 4.89 -14.18
N ALA A 98 4.29 6.07 -14.21
CA ALA A 98 5.14 6.52 -15.33
C ALA A 98 6.44 5.70 -15.48
N GLN A 99 6.84 4.95 -14.45
CA GLN A 99 8.07 4.16 -14.42
C GLN A 99 7.74 2.66 -14.28
N LEU A 100 6.74 2.19 -15.04
CA LEU A 100 6.33 0.78 -15.05
C LEU A 100 7.54 -0.14 -15.27
N GLY A 101 7.68 -1.17 -14.45
CA GLY A 101 8.79 -2.14 -14.54
C GLY A 101 10.11 -1.69 -13.92
N ARG A 102 10.20 -0.47 -13.37
CA ARG A 102 11.35 -0.03 -12.59
C ARG A 102 11.52 -0.91 -11.34
N ASP A 103 12.75 -1.31 -11.06
CA ASP A 103 13.09 -2.05 -9.86
C ASP A 103 12.87 -1.21 -8.60
N ILE A 104 11.95 -1.68 -7.76
CA ILE A 104 11.65 -1.11 -6.45
C ILE A 104 11.77 -2.19 -5.38
N HIS A 105 12.35 -1.82 -4.24
CA HIS A 105 12.51 -2.69 -3.08
C HIS A 105 11.54 -2.37 -1.95
N VAL A 106 10.91 -1.20 -2.02
CA VAL A 106 9.91 -0.76 -1.05
C VAL A 106 8.85 0.07 -1.75
N TYR A 107 7.60 -0.15 -1.35
CA TYR A 107 6.48 0.73 -1.69
C TYR A 107 5.38 0.63 -0.64
N LEU A 108 4.55 1.67 -0.56
CA LEU A 108 3.28 1.66 0.13
C LEU A 108 2.18 1.85 -0.91
N GLU A 109 1.27 0.90 -1.01
CA GLU A 109 0.09 0.98 -1.86
C GLU A 109 -1.15 1.23 -1.01
N LEU A 110 -1.94 2.26 -1.33
CA LEU A 110 -3.25 2.54 -0.74
C LEU A 110 -4.31 2.07 -1.74
N VAL A 111 -4.99 0.97 -1.42
CA VAL A 111 -5.91 0.28 -2.33
C VAL A 111 -7.32 0.82 -2.15
N GLY A 112 -7.97 1.18 -3.27
CA GLY A 112 -9.35 1.64 -3.27
C GLY A 112 -9.57 2.91 -2.44
N ALA A 113 -8.62 3.83 -2.44
CA ALA A 113 -8.74 5.15 -1.84
C ALA A 113 -9.88 5.96 -2.45
N ARG A 114 -10.62 6.73 -1.65
CA ARG A 114 -11.65 7.68 -2.14
C ARG A 114 -11.03 8.89 -2.83
N TRP A 115 -9.79 9.24 -2.48
CA TRP A 115 -9.08 10.37 -3.06
C TRP A 115 -7.78 9.92 -3.74
N PRO A 116 -7.47 10.49 -4.92
CA PRO A 116 -6.24 10.15 -5.63
C PRO A 116 -5.00 10.81 -5.01
N ASP A 117 -5.19 11.93 -4.31
CA ASP A 117 -4.10 12.74 -3.77
C ASP A 117 -3.86 12.44 -2.29
N VAL A 118 -2.59 12.16 -1.97
CA VAL A 118 -2.11 11.91 -0.61
C VAL A 118 -1.72 13.25 0.03
N ALA A 119 -2.04 13.43 1.31
CA ALA A 119 -1.72 14.64 2.04
C ALA A 119 -0.20 14.89 2.05
N LYS A 120 0.21 16.14 1.80
CA LYS A 120 1.62 16.53 1.84
C LYS A 120 2.24 16.22 3.20
N ASP A 121 1.52 16.48 4.30
CA ASP A 121 2.02 16.25 5.66
C ASP A 121 2.30 14.77 5.92
N PHE A 122 1.47 13.87 5.38
CA PHE A 122 1.73 12.43 5.44
C PHE A 122 2.99 12.06 4.63
N LEU A 123 3.13 12.57 3.41
CA LEU A 123 4.33 12.34 2.58
C LEU A 123 5.60 12.87 3.25
N ASP A 124 5.54 14.06 3.84
CA ASP A 124 6.64 14.66 4.61
C ASP A 124 7.01 13.78 5.80
N LYS A 125 6.01 13.18 6.47
CA LYS A 125 6.25 12.28 7.60
C LYS A 125 6.90 10.97 7.17
N LEU A 126 6.47 10.38 6.06
CA LEU A 126 7.15 9.22 5.47
C LEU A 126 8.60 9.55 5.14
N GLN A 127 8.85 10.71 4.52
CA GLN A 127 10.21 11.18 4.24
C GLN A 127 11.07 11.29 5.50
N GLN A 128 10.51 11.79 6.61
CA GLN A 128 11.23 11.91 7.88
C GLN A 128 11.55 10.54 8.51
N ILE A 129 10.61 9.58 8.45
CA ILE A 129 10.75 8.29 9.14
C ILE A 129 11.74 7.37 8.41
N VAL A 130 11.67 7.30 7.08
CA VAL A 130 12.50 6.38 6.29
C VAL A 130 13.57 7.05 5.45
N TRP A 131 13.73 8.37 5.56
CA TRP A 131 14.73 9.13 4.78
C TRP A 131 14.63 8.91 3.26
N MET A 132 13.41 8.79 2.74
CA MET A 132 13.14 8.69 1.30
C MET A 132 12.49 9.96 0.77
N ARG A 133 12.70 10.29 -0.52
CA ARG A 133 11.87 11.28 -1.22
C ARG A 133 10.69 10.53 -1.86
N PRO A 134 9.45 10.67 -1.37
CA PRO A 134 8.33 9.93 -1.91
C PRO A 134 7.92 10.45 -3.29
N GLN A 135 7.43 9.53 -4.12
CA GLN A 135 6.75 9.79 -5.38
C GLN A 135 5.41 9.06 -5.35
N THR A 136 4.38 9.67 -5.91
CA THR A 136 3.05 9.08 -6.01
C THR A 136 2.72 8.71 -7.44
N SER A 137 2.04 7.58 -7.62
CA SER A 137 1.43 7.16 -8.89
C SER A 137 0.03 6.70 -8.61
N VAL A 138 -0.92 7.04 -9.48
CA VAL A 138 -2.35 6.80 -9.25
C VAL A 138 -2.95 6.11 -10.46
N LYS A 139 -3.89 5.19 -10.22
CA LYS A 139 -4.78 4.64 -11.24
C LYS A 139 -6.21 4.50 -10.70
N PRO A 140 -7.23 4.43 -11.57
CA PRO A 140 -8.56 4.01 -11.14
C PRO A 140 -8.52 2.63 -10.48
N HIS A 141 -9.22 2.48 -9.36
CA HIS A 141 -9.37 1.19 -8.69
C HIS A 141 -10.30 0.30 -9.51
N ALA A 142 -9.83 -0.89 -9.86
CA ALA A 142 -10.64 -1.92 -10.49
C ALA A 142 -10.98 -2.97 -9.41
N PRO A 143 -12.16 -2.89 -8.78
CA PRO A 143 -12.52 -3.85 -7.76
C PRO A 143 -12.56 -5.27 -8.37
N PRO A 144 -12.07 -6.29 -7.67
CA PRO A 144 -12.25 -7.66 -8.12
C PRO A 144 -13.76 -7.93 -8.27
N PRO A 145 -14.16 -8.68 -9.31
CA PRO A 145 -15.57 -8.99 -9.53
C PRO A 145 -16.17 -9.66 -8.28
N PRO A 146 -17.48 -9.54 -8.01
CA PRO A 146 -18.10 -9.95 -6.74
C PRO A 146 -17.73 -11.34 -6.25
N HIS A 147 -17.56 -12.31 -7.16
CA HIS A 147 -17.16 -13.69 -6.85
C HIS A 147 -15.69 -13.86 -6.44
N ALA A 148 -14.84 -12.86 -6.69
CA ALA A 148 -13.42 -12.85 -6.36
C ALA A 148 -13.11 -12.01 -5.11
N ARG A 149 -14.10 -11.36 -4.48
CA ARG A 149 -13.89 -10.41 -3.37
C ARG A 149 -13.37 -11.05 -2.07
N GLY A 150 -13.60 -12.35 -1.85
CA GLY A 150 -12.93 -13.14 -0.80
C GLY A 150 -11.71 -13.92 -1.28
N ARG A 151 -11.50 -13.99 -2.60
CA ARG A 151 -10.38 -14.67 -3.26
C ARG A 151 -9.24 -13.71 -3.59
N ALA A 152 -9.40 -12.39 -3.65
CA ALA A 152 -8.34 -11.48 -4.09
C ALA A 152 -7.08 -11.54 -3.21
N ALA A 153 -7.24 -11.74 -1.90
CA ALA A 153 -6.13 -12.05 -0.99
C ALA A 153 -5.51 -13.44 -1.29
N ALA A 154 -6.33 -14.47 -1.53
CA ALA A 154 -5.88 -15.82 -1.87
C ALA A 154 -5.26 -15.93 -3.28
N VAL A 155 -5.73 -15.15 -4.26
CA VAL A 155 -5.31 -15.13 -5.66
C VAL A 155 -4.06 -14.27 -5.82
N ARG A 156 -3.89 -13.19 -5.05
CA ARG A 156 -2.58 -12.50 -4.95
C ARG A 156 -1.54 -13.41 -4.29
N ARG A 157 -1.94 -14.21 -3.31
CA ARG A 157 -1.10 -15.24 -2.65
C ARG A 157 -0.76 -16.41 -3.61
N GLU A 158 -1.70 -16.89 -4.41
CA GLU A 158 -1.51 -17.97 -5.41
C GLU A 158 -0.74 -17.49 -6.65
N ALA A 159 -1.04 -16.31 -7.21
CA ALA A 159 -0.33 -15.76 -8.36
C ALA A 159 1.16 -15.51 -8.07
N ARG A 160 1.49 -15.24 -6.80
CA ARG A 160 2.86 -15.04 -6.34
C ARG A 160 3.58 -16.34 -5.98
N ALA A 161 2.85 -17.34 -5.49
CA ALA A 161 3.36 -18.70 -5.37
C ALA A 161 3.66 -19.32 -6.75
N ALA A 162 2.82 -19.07 -7.76
CA ALA A 162 3.04 -19.53 -9.12
C ALA A 162 4.27 -18.85 -9.79
N ALA A 163 4.51 -17.56 -9.53
CA ALA A 163 5.71 -16.86 -10.04
C ALA A 163 7.02 -17.40 -9.43
N GLN A 164 7.00 -18.01 -8.24
CA GLN A 164 8.15 -18.69 -7.63
C GLN A 164 8.43 -20.09 -8.20
N VAL A 165 7.48 -20.68 -8.94
CA VAL A 165 7.64 -22.02 -9.54
C VAL A 165 8.29 -21.93 -10.93
N VAL A 166 8.16 -20.80 -11.64
CA VAL A 166 8.71 -20.63 -12.99
C VAL A 166 10.21 -20.30 -13.00
N ASP A 167 10.80 -19.98 -11.84
CA ASP A 167 12.23 -19.60 -11.70
C ASP A 167 13.11 -20.74 -11.15
N ARG A 168 12.60 -21.98 -11.19
CA ARG A 168 13.29 -23.20 -10.70
C ARG A 168 13.62 -24.24 -11.77
N ASP A 169 13.50 -23.88 -13.05
CA ASP A 169 13.94 -24.70 -14.19
C ASP A 169 15.18 -24.11 -14.88
#